data_AF-A0AAN7TUQ0-F1
#
_entry.id   AF-A0AAN7TUQ0-F1
#
_cell.length_a   1.000
_cell.length_b   1.000
_cell.length_c   1.000
_cell.angle_alpha   90.00
_cell.angle_beta   90.00
_cell.angle_gamma   90.00
#
_symmetry.space_group_name_H-M   'P 1'
#
loop_
_entity.id
_entity.type
_entity.pdbx_description
1 polymer ?
#
loop_
_entity_poly.entity_id
_entity_poly.type
_entity_poly.pdbx_seq_one_letter_code
_entity_poly.pdbx_strand_id
1 'polypeptide(L)'
;MMNKVLHEAAKWKEEGWSTMWKTALVRLPRAVPIEALYITNPRGPLPFKLNLPSRHRGLTIPVYVFVPPVLFPDPSAAEAQPTPHIFPVIMDYHGGGFYLGSCLEQAPFCAKLCRELQAIVIGVDYRMAPIDKFPAAIEDAEDVVFALLNERNAGYDLLRKGVADYLRRQWYETLGTADDRKKNKVPPPPIPRITLDLTRIGFSGASSGGNIALNMAIDAPAALGVPEWKCPIPSDYPHPIPLLLLYPALDLRQLPDERFRNERLGPLPEKKRLDIDNHLAATYVSREMAGHPRASPGLVDTSTQLHPHAKTLLILSGLDTLWEQSEIWVDKLSREGRIKDTKVMRYEDRKHGWTTIPEIALSKEERKTRLEVLEECVRFASVCWSGRDPVEVMDRENGDVVHAQGRPDLKHSERDGLRFHGGEGEER
;
A
#
# COMPACT_ATOMS: atom_id res chain seq x y z
N MET A 1 24.96 6.30 20.32
CA MET A 1 23.71 5.92 21.03
C MET A 1 23.32 6.99 22.06
N MET A 2 24.21 7.35 22.99
CA MET A 2 23.97 8.40 24.01
C MET A 2 23.57 9.77 23.41
N ASN A 3 24.21 10.22 22.33
CA ASN A 3 23.87 11.50 21.68
C ASN A 3 22.52 11.50 20.95
N LYS A 4 22.03 10.34 20.47
CA LYS A 4 20.68 10.21 19.89
C LYS A 4 19.63 10.26 20.99
N VAL A 5 19.89 9.57 22.11
CA VAL A 5 19.02 9.59 23.29
C VAL A 5 18.97 10.99 23.92
N LEU A 6 20.08 11.72 23.96
CA LEU A 6 20.13 13.09 24.48
C LEU A 6 19.47 14.11 23.55
N HIS A 7 19.55 13.91 22.22
CA HIS A 7 18.87 14.76 21.25
C HIS A 7 17.35 14.51 21.22
N GLU A 8 16.92 13.24 21.33
CA GLU A 8 15.51 12.91 21.54
C GLU A 8 15.02 13.40 22.90
N ALA A 9 15.80 13.25 23.97
CA ALA A 9 15.45 13.75 25.31
C ALA A 9 15.37 15.27 25.39
N ALA A 10 16.15 16.01 24.58
CA ALA A 10 16.03 17.46 24.45
C ALA A 10 14.70 17.85 23.78
N LYS A 11 14.31 17.12 22.72
CA LYS A 11 13.00 17.27 22.06
C LYS A 11 11.84 16.91 23.01
N TRP A 12 12.01 15.88 23.85
CA TRP A 12 11.05 15.45 24.87
C TRP A 12 10.92 16.42 26.05
N LYS A 13 11.90 17.31 26.24
CA LYS A 13 11.87 18.34 27.29
C LYS A 13 11.05 19.57 26.89
N GLU A 14 10.87 19.79 25.58
CA GLU A 14 10.06 20.89 25.03
C GLU A 14 8.59 20.50 24.82
N GLU A 15 8.26 19.20 24.76
CA GLU A 15 6.91 18.70 24.53
C GLU A 15 6.15 18.43 25.84
N GLY A 16 4.92 18.95 25.95
CA GLY A 16 4.06 18.73 27.11
C GLY A 16 3.76 17.24 27.35
N TRP A 17 3.60 16.85 28.62
CA TRP A 17 3.31 15.47 29.06
C TRP A 17 2.14 14.79 28.31
N SER A 18 1.16 15.57 27.85
CA SER A 18 0.04 15.07 27.04
C SER A 18 0.44 14.60 25.64
N THR A 19 1.47 15.20 25.02
CA THR A 19 1.99 14.83 23.69
C THR A 19 2.84 13.56 23.77
N MET A 20 3.61 13.38 24.84
CA MET A 20 4.44 12.18 25.04
C MET A 20 3.60 10.91 25.22
N TRP A 21 2.55 10.94 26.04
CA TRP A 21 1.64 9.79 26.21
C TRP A 21 0.88 9.44 24.92
N LYS A 22 0.44 10.44 24.16
CA LYS A 22 -0.20 10.23 22.85
C LYS A 22 0.79 9.60 21.85
N THR A 23 2.04 10.04 21.85
CA THR A 23 3.11 9.48 21.01
C THR A 23 3.37 8.00 21.33
N ALA A 24 3.37 7.63 22.62
CA ALA A 24 3.49 6.24 23.03
C ALA A 24 2.32 5.37 22.54
N LEU A 25 1.09 5.89 22.63
CA LEU A 25 -0.12 5.22 22.12
C LEU A 25 -0.04 4.96 20.61
N VAL A 26 0.41 5.96 19.85
CA VAL A 26 0.55 5.90 18.39
C VAL A 26 1.57 4.85 17.92
N ARG A 27 2.60 4.57 18.73
CA ARG A 27 3.67 3.63 18.37
C ARG A 27 3.39 2.17 18.73
N LEU A 28 2.37 1.89 19.57
CA LEU A 28 2.02 0.52 19.98
C LEU A 28 1.80 -0.44 18.79
N PRO A 29 1.07 -0.07 17.72
CA PRO A 29 0.89 -0.95 16.55
C PRO A 29 2.20 -1.26 15.80
N ARG A 30 3.18 -0.35 15.81
CA ARG A 30 4.50 -0.55 15.20
C ARG A 30 5.45 -1.40 16.05
N ALA A 31 5.12 -1.64 17.32
CA ALA A 31 5.86 -2.51 18.21
C ALA A 31 5.48 -4.00 18.06
N VAL A 32 4.47 -4.31 17.24
CA VAL A 32 4.06 -5.69 16.96
C VAL A 32 5.17 -6.40 16.18
N PRO A 33 5.74 -7.51 16.69
CA PRO A 33 6.79 -8.25 16.00
C PRO A 33 6.27 -8.83 14.67
N ILE A 34 7.15 -8.96 13.67
CA ILE A 34 6.82 -9.57 12.36
C ILE A 34 6.31 -11.00 12.56
N GLU A 35 6.78 -11.68 13.59
CA GLU A 35 6.40 -13.03 13.97
C GLU A 35 4.90 -13.15 14.31
N ALA A 36 4.24 -12.06 14.72
CA ALA A 36 2.79 -12.06 14.91
C ALA A 36 2.03 -12.36 13.60
N LEU A 37 2.64 -12.08 12.45
CA LEU A 37 2.06 -12.36 11.14
C LEU A 37 1.93 -13.85 10.83
N TYR A 38 2.67 -14.74 11.52
CA TYR A 38 2.44 -16.18 11.37
C TYR A 38 1.02 -16.59 11.78
N ILE A 39 0.38 -15.81 12.66
CA ILE A 39 -0.99 -16.03 13.13
C ILE A 39 -1.98 -15.24 12.28
N THR A 40 -1.69 -13.97 11.99
CA THR A 40 -2.65 -13.06 11.33
C THR A 40 -2.59 -13.09 9.80
N ASN A 41 -1.53 -13.68 9.22
CA ASN A 41 -1.33 -13.86 7.79
C ASN A 41 -0.80 -15.27 7.45
N PRO A 42 -1.56 -16.34 7.76
CA PRO A 42 -1.09 -17.72 7.66
C PRO A 42 -0.80 -18.17 6.21
N ARG A 43 -1.39 -17.50 5.21
CA ARG A 43 -1.19 -17.84 3.79
C ARG A 43 0.09 -17.24 3.20
N GLY A 44 0.74 -16.31 3.91
CA GLY A 44 1.96 -15.65 3.45
C GLY A 44 1.84 -15.01 2.04
N PRO A 45 2.97 -14.61 1.43
CA PRO A 45 4.31 -14.66 2.03
C PRO A 45 4.45 -13.69 3.20
N LEU A 46 5.41 -13.97 4.10
CA LEU A 46 5.81 -13.02 5.13
C LEU A 46 6.84 -12.04 4.57
N PRO A 47 6.77 -10.76 4.92
CA PRO A 47 7.71 -9.78 4.44
C PRO A 47 9.05 -9.90 5.16
N PHE A 48 10.12 -9.47 4.51
CA PHE A 48 11.34 -9.09 5.21
C PHE A 48 11.46 -7.56 5.30
N LYS A 49 12.10 -7.08 6.36
CA LYS A 49 12.33 -5.65 6.57
C LYS A 49 13.62 -5.21 5.90
N LEU A 50 13.56 -4.09 5.19
CA LEU A 50 14.70 -3.37 4.62
C LEU A 50 14.62 -1.90 5.04
N ASN A 51 15.74 -1.19 5.12
CA ASN A 51 15.75 0.24 5.38
C ASN A 51 16.35 0.96 4.16
N LEU A 52 15.52 1.67 3.40
CA LEU A 52 15.96 2.42 2.24
C LEU A 52 16.48 3.81 2.63
N PRO A 53 17.43 4.40 1.88
CA PRO A 53 17.90 5.76 2.13
C PRO A 53 16.77 6.79 1.98
N SER A 54 16.72 7.76 2.88
CA SER A 54 15.89 8.96 2.70
C SER A 54 16.71 10.10 2.08
N ARG A 55 16.04 11.03 1.39
CA ARG A 55 16.59 12.34 1.02
C ARG A 55 17.11 13.12 2.22
N HIS A 56 16.54 12.88 3.40
CA HIS A 56 16.96 13.51 4.64
C HIS A 56 18.16 12.77 5.25
N ARG A 57 19.30 13.47 5.31
CA ARG A 57 20.58 12.88 5.75
C ARG A 57 20.46 12.23 7.13
N GLY A 58 20.85 10.96 7.21
CA GLY A 58 20.86 10.20 8.47
C GLY A 58 19.52 9.57 8.85
N LEU A 59 18.48 9.75 8.03
CA LEU A 59 17.22 9.04 8.11
C LEU A 59 17.18 7.89 7.09
N THR A 60 16.44 6.85 7.46
CA THR A 60 16.15 5.71 6.59
C THR A 60 14.66 5.40 6.66
N ILE A 61 14.11 4.93 5.55
CA ILE A 61 12.69 4.58 5.42
C ILE A 61 12.58 3.07 5.55
N PRO A 62 11.96 2.56 6.63
CA PRO A 62 11.71 1.14 6.75
C PRO A 62 10.66 0.71 5.73
N VAL A 63 10.93 -0.39 5.02
CA VAL A 63 10.01 -1.01 4.08
C VAL A 63 9.89 -2.49 4.37
N TYR A 64 8.69 -3.03 4.16
CA TYR A 64 8.34 -4.42 4.35
C TYR A 64 8.10 -5.03 2.98
N VAL A 65 9.06 -5.83 2.52
CA VAL A 65 9.09 -6.37 1.15
C VAL A 65 8.52 -7.77 1.15
N PHE A 66 7.39 -7.95 0.49
CA PHE A 66 6.75 -9.22 0.20
C PHE A 66 7.26 -9.72 -1.14
N VAL A 67 7.80 -10.93 -1.16
CA VAL A 67 8.35 -11.55 -2.38
C VAL A 67 7.48 -12.75 -2.74
N PRO A 68 7.02 -12.88 -3.99
CA PRO A 68 6.12 -13.96 -4.37
C PRO A 68 6.86 -15.31 -4.28
N PRO A 69 6.13 -16.40 -4.00
CA PRO A 69 6.71 -17.74 -4.07
C PRO A 69 7.29 -17.99 -5.46
N VAL A 70 8.51 -18.50 -5.53
CA VAL A 70 9.16 -18.91 -6.78
C VAL A 70 9.53 -20.38 -6.71
N LEU A 71 9.59 -21.03 -7.88
CA LEU A 71 10.14 -22.38 -7.98
C LEU A 71 11.67 -22.30 -7.99
N PHE A 72 12.29 -23.05 -7.09
CA PHE A 72 13.75 -23.14 -7.02
C PHE A 72 14.24 -24.39 -7.77
N PRO A 73 15.21 -24.27 -8.68
CA PRO A 73 15.79 -25.43 -9.36
C PRO A 73 16.65 -26.26 -8.39
N ASP A 74 16.93 -27.51 -8.77
CA ASP A 74 17.92 -28.32 -8.08
C ASP A 74 19.32 -27.70 -8.29
N PRO A 75 20.02 -27.27 -7.23
CA PRO A 75 21.33 -26.63 -7.35
C PRO A 75 22.43 -27.58 -7.85
N SER A 76 22.19 -28.90 -7.82
CA SER A 76 23.12 -29.91 -8.34
C SER A 76 22.99 -30.15 -9.85
N ALA A 77 21.94 -29.60 -10.49
CA ALA A 77 21.82 -29.62 -11.93
C ALA A 77 22.95 -28.79 -12.58
N ALA A 78 23.62 -29.36 -13.58
CA ALA A 78 24.78 -28.77 -14.26
C ALA A 78 24.51 -27.38 -14.89
N GLU A 79 23.23 -26.99 -15.00
CA GLU A 79 22.73 -25.71 -15.51
C GLU A 79 21.78 -25.02 -14.52
N ALA A 80 22.04 -25.09 -13.21
CA ALA A 80 21.29 -24.31 -12.20
C ALA A 80 21.58 -22.80 -12.33
N GLN A 81 21.22 -22.21 -13.46
CA GLN A 81 21.11 -20.77 -13.63
C GLN A 81 19.88 -20.33 -12.83
N PRO A 82 19.99 -19.32 -11.96
CA PRO A 82 18.81 -18.77 -11.33
C PRO A 82 17.87 -18.30 -12.42
N THR A 83 16.64 -18.82 -12.42
CA THR A 83 15.60 -18.36 -13.34
C THR A 83 15.52 -16.84 -13.24
N PRO A 84 15.69 -16.09 -14.35
CA PRO A 84 15.56 -14.64 -14.30
C PRO A 84 14.16 -14.30 -13.80
N HIS A 85 14.06 -13.80 -12.57
CA HIS A 85 12.79 -13.40 -12.03
C HIS A 85 12.55 -11.94 -12.38
N ILE A 86 11.55 -11.71 -13.23
CA ILE A 86 11.07 -10.39 -13.64
C ILE A 86 9.77 -10.14 -12.89
N PHE A 87 9.80 -9.27 -11.87
CA PHE A 87 8.66 -9.03 -11.01
C PHE A 87 8.05 -7.65 -11.23
N PRO A 88 6.73 -7.55 -11.50
CA PRO A 88 5.98 -6.32 -11.26
C PRO A 88 6.17 -5.83 -9.82
N VAL A 89 5.90 -4.54 -9.59
CA VAL A 89 6.04 -3.95 -8.26
C VAL A 89 4.79 -3.17 -7.88
N ILE A 90 4.26 -3.41 -6.68
CA ILE A 90 3.23 -2.58 -6.05
C ILE A 90 3.79 -1.96 -4.78
N MET A 91 3.63 -0.65 -4.62
CA MET A 91 3.90 0.03 -3.37
C MET A 91 2.58 0.18 -2.61
N ASP A 92 2.56 -0.27 -1.36
CA ASP A 92 1.40 -0.16 -0.48
C ASP A 92 1.66 0.83 0.66
N TYR A 93 0.70 1.70 0.91
CA TYR A 93 0.76 2.72 1.95
C TYR A 93 -0.37 2.50 2.95
N HIS A 94 0.00 2.44 4.23
CA HIS A 94 -0.95 2.20 5.31
C HIS A 94 -1.83 3.38 5.66
N GLY A 95 -3.03 3.07 6.16
CA GLY A 95 -3.95 4.04 6.73
C GLY A 95 -3.57 4.45 8.15
N GLY A 96 -4.44 5.23 8.80
CA GLY A 96 -4.21 5.75 10.15
C GLY A 96 -4.04 7.27 10.21
N GLY A 97 -4.54 8.00 9.21
CA GLY A 97 -4.63 9.46 9.27
C GLY A 97 -3.29 10.18 9.26
N PHE A 98 -2.19 9.52 8.86
CA PHE A 98 -0.81 10.03 8.94
C PHE A 98 -0.23 10.17 10.36
N TYR A 99 -0.95 9.72 11.38
CA TYR A 99 -0.56 9.82 12.79
C TYR A 99 -0.84 8.55 13.59
N LEU A 100 -1.30 7.47 12.96
CA LEU A 100 -1.56 6.15 13.52
C LEU A 100 -1.23 5.09 12.46
N GLY A 101 -1.24 3.83 12.90
CA GLY A 101 -1.18 2.68 12.01
C GLY A 101 0.23 2.16 11.76
N SER A 102 0.25 1.04 11.04
CA SER A 102 1.47 0.32 10.67
C SER A 102 1.27 -0.37 9.33
N CYS A 103 2.31 -0.44 8.51
CA CYS A 103 2.31 -1.23 7.27
C CYS A 103 1.96 -2.70 7.51
N LEU A 104 2.20 -3.23 8.72
CA LEU A 104 1.87 -4.62 9.06
C LEU A 104 0.36 -4.87 9.20
N GLU A 105 -0.45 -3.83 9.42
CA GLU A 105 -1.92 -3.96 9.47
C GLU A 105 -2.50 -4.35 8.09
N GLN A 106 -1.80 -4.01 7.01
CA GLN A 106 -2.14 -4.41 5.65
C GLN A 106 -1.37 -5.63 5.14
N ALA A 107 -0.59 -6.30 6.00
CA ALA A 107 0.21 -7.44 5.57
C ALA A 107 -0.62 -8.55 4.88
N PRO A 108 -1.84 -8.92 5.34
CA PRO A 108 -2.68 -9.88 4.61
C PRO A 108 -3.07 -9.43 3.20
N PHE A 109 -3.32 -8.12 3.01
CA PHE A 109 -3.62 -7.55 1.70
C PHE A 109 -2.39 -7.56 0.79
N CYS A 110 -1.26 -7.05 1.28
CA CYS A 110 0.03 -7.07 0.58
C CYS A 110 0.42 -8.49 0.16
N ALA A 111 0.27 -9.45 1.06
CA ALA A 111 0.60 -10.85 0.82
C ALA A 111 -0.32 -11.48 -0.24
N LYS A 112 -1.61 -11.15 -0.25
CA LYS A 112 -2.53 -11.58 -1.32
C LYS A 112 -2.14 -10.95 -2.67
N LEU A 113 -1.94 -9.63 -2.74
CA LEU A 113 -1.47 -8.97 -3.97
C LEU A 113 -0.19 -9.63 -4.50
N CYS A 114 0.78 -9.85 -3.62
CA CYS A 114 2.05 -10.47 -3.94
C CYS A 114 1.88 -11.87 -4.57
N ARG A 115 1.12 -12.75 -3.91
CA ARG A 115 0.91 -14.13 -4.37
C ARG A 115 0.12 -14.19 -5.69
N GLU A 116 -0.99 -13.48 -5.77
CA GLU A 116 -1.92 -13.60 -6.90
C GLU A 116 -1.43 -12.87 -8.16
N LEU A 117 -0.65 -11.79 -8.00
CA LEU A 117 -0.09 -11.03 -9.12
C LEU A 117 1.33 -11.47 -9.52
N GLN A 118 1.95 -12.37 -8.75
CA GLN A 118 3.38 -12.68 -8.89
C GLN A 118 4.25 -11.42 -8.90
N ALA A 119 3.91 -10.48 -8.01
CA ALA A 119 4.50 -9.15 -7.91
C ALA A 119 5.23 -8.99 -6.58
N ILE A 120 6.31 -8.20 -6.58
CA ILE A 120 6.88 -7.71 -5.32
C ILE A 120 5.95 -6.63 -4.77
N VAL A 121 5.58 -6.75 -3.50
CA VAL A 121 4.79 -5.72 -2.81
C VAL A 121 5.65 -5.08 -1.74
N ILE A 122 5.71 -3.76 -1.71
CA ILE A 122 6.53 -2.98 -0.79
C ILE A 122 5.61 -2.16 0.10
N GLY A 123 5.41 -2.60 1.34
CA GLY A 123 4.72 -1.81 2.35
C GLY A 123 5.66 -0.76 2.93
N VAL A 124 5.31 0.52 2.80
CA VAL A 124 6.17 1.63 3.24
C VAL A 124 5.78 2.07 4.65
N ASP A 125 6.72 1.97 5.60
CA ASP A 125 6.54 2.41 6.99
C ASP A 125 6.93 3.89 7.14
N TYR A 126 6.18 4.75 6.45
CA TYR A 126 6.47 6.17 6.30
C TYR A 126 6.47 6.94 7.64
N ARG A 127 7.15 8.08 7.68
CA ARG A 127 7.19 8.99 8.83
C ARG A 127 5.83 9.64 9.08
N MET A 128 5.50 9.85 10.35
CA MET A 128 4.15 10.24 10.79
C MET A 128 4.15 11.39 11.80
N ALA A 129 3.02 12.10 11.83
CA ALA A 129 2.76 13.12 12.83
C ALA A 129 2.58 12.48 14.22
N PRO A 130 2.78 13.25 15.31
CA PRO A 130 3.10 14.68 15.35
C PRO A 130 4.57 15.01 15.06
N ILE A 131 5.45 14.00 15.02
CA ILE A 131 6.91 14.17 14.94
C ILE A 131 7.33 14.64 13.55
N ASP A 132 6.79 13.99 12.52
CA ASP A 132 7.09 14.25 11.13
C ASP A 132 5.80 14.66 10.42
N LYS A 133 5.65 15.96 10.25
CA LYS A 133 4.46 16.60 9.67
C LYS A 133 4.50 16.52 8.13
N PHE A 134 3.39 16.88 7.49
CA PHE A 134 3.36 17.13 6.05
C PHE A 134 4.55 18.02 5.64
N PRO A 135 5.33 17.65 4.60
CA PRO A 135 5.09 16.59 3.62
C PRO A 135 5.80 15.25 3.88
N ALA A 136 6.33 14.98 5.07
CA ALA A 136 7.27 13.88 5.33
C ALA A 136 6.82 12.48 4.87
N ALA A 137 5.56 12.12 5.09
CA ALA A 137 5.01 10.83 4.66
C ALA A 137 5.05 10.65 3.14
N ILE A 138 4.78 11.72 2.39
CA ILE A 138 4.74 11.71 0.93
C ILE A 138 6.17 11.71 0.38
N GLU A 139 7.09 12.45 1.00
CA GLU A 139 8.51 12.41 0.63
C GLU A 139 9.12 11.02 0.83
N ASP A 140 8.76 10.32 1.91
CA ASP A 140 9.21 8.96 2.13
C ASP A 140 8.69 8.01 1.04
N ALA A 141 7.43 8.15 0.64
CA ALA A 141 6.86 7.39 -0.47
C ALA A 141 7.61 7.64 -1.78
N GLU A 142 7.88 8.90 -2.12
CA GLU A 142 8.67 9.27 -3.31
C GLU A 142 10.09 8.70 -3.27
N ASP A 143 10.76 8.76 -2.13
CA ASP A 143 12.13 8.25 -1.98
C ASP A 143 12.19 6.73 -2.24
N VAL A 144 11.15 5.99 -1.83
CA VAL A 144 11.02 4.56 -2.13
C VAL A 144 10.76 4.33 -3.62
N VAL A 145 9.93 5.16 -4.28
CA VAL A 145 9.72 5.10 -5.74
C VAL A 145 11.00 5.44 -6.49
N PHE A 146 11.78 6.42 -6.05
CA PHE A 146 13.08 6.73 -6.66
C PHE A 146 14.11 5.62 -6.44
N ALA A 147 14.09 4.93 -5.30
CA ALA A 147 14.88 3.73 -5.10
C ALA A 147 14.49 2.60 -6.09
N LEU A 148 13.24 2.54 -6.55
CA LEU A 148 12.81 1.60 -7.58
C LEU A 148 13.30 1.99 -8.98
N LEU A 149 13.06 3.26 -9.36
CA LEU A 149 13.19 3.76 -10.73
C LEU A 149 14.58 4.23 -11.15
N ASN A 150 15.37 4.77 -10.21
CA ASN A 150 16.61 5.48 -10.56
C ASN A 150 17.83 4.65 -10.18
N GLU A 151 18.57 4.16 -11.18
CA GLU A 151 19.77 3.32 -11.00
C GLU A 151 20.89 4.01 -10.20
N ARG A 152 20.90 5.35 -10.19
CA ARG A 152 21.87 6.15 -9.43
C ARG A 152 21.45 6.37 -7.97
N ASN A 153 20.22 6.02 -7.61
CA ASN A 153 19.73 6.13 -6.23
C ASN A 153 20.39 5.05 -5.37
N ALA A 154 20.86 5.42 -4.18
CA ALA A 154 21.53 4.49 -3.26
C ALA A 154 20.63 3.31 -2.81
N GLY A 155 19.31 3.46 -2.87
CA GLY A 155 18.33 2.41 -2.58
C GLY A 155 18.13 1.40 -3.72
N TYR A 156 18.57 1.70 -4.95
CA TYR A 156 18.32 0.87 -6.14
C TYR A 156 18.93 -0.52 -6.05
N ASP A 157 20.21 -0.56 -5.72
CA ASP A 157 20.96 -1.79 -5.48
C ASP A 157 20.48 -2.49 -4.22
N LEU A 158 20.18 -1.71 -3.17
CA LEU A 158 19.81 -2.23 -1.86
C LEU A 158 18.52 -3.05 -1.93
N LEU A 159 17.52 -2.57 -2.67
CA LEU A 159 16.26 -3.28 -2.89
C LEU A 159 16.48 -4.60 -3.64
N ARG A 160 17.19 -4.57 -4.78
CA ARG A 160 17.45 -5.77 -5.60
C ARG A 160 18.27 -6.81 -4.86
N LYS A 161 19.33 -6.38 -4.15
CA LYS A 161 20.15 -7.26 -3.31
C LYS A 161 19.35 -7.86 -2.16
N GLY A 162 18.52 -7.06 -1.49
CA GLY A 162 17.63 -7.53 -0.42
C GLY A 162 16.68 -8.64 -0.88
N VAL A 163 16.07 -8.49 -2.07
CA VAL A 163 15.21 -9.51 -2.67
C VAL A 163 16.01 -10.76 -3.07
N ALA A 164 17.19 -10.58 -3.68
CA ALA A 164 18.06 -11.70 -4.06
C ALA A 164 18.48 -12.53 -2.84
N ASP A 165 18.89 -11.87 -1.76
CA ASP A 165 19.29 -12.50 -0.50
C ASP A 165 18.10 -13.16 0.20
N TYR A 166 16.90 -12.60 0.10
CA TYR A 166 15.69 -13.25 0.59
C TYR A 166 15.41 -14.54 -0.17
N LEU A 167 15.34 -14.49 -1.50
CA LEU A 167 15.08 -15.68 -2.32
C LEU A 167 16.17 -16.74 -2.15
N ARG A 168 17.44 -16.34 -2.06
CA ARG A 168 18.55 -17.26 -1.81
C ARG A 168 18.39 -18.01 -0.48
N ARG A 169 17.94 -17.31 0.57
CA ARG A 169 17.65 -17.93 1.87
C ARG A 169 16.46 -18.90 1.77
N GLN A 170 15.39 -18.51 1.09
CA GLN A 170 14.24 -19.39 0.87
C GLN A 170 14.63 -20.64 0.08
N TRP A 171 15.45 -20.49 -0.98
CA TRP A 171 16.01 -21.61 -1.72
C TRP A 171 16.85 -22.51 -0.82
N TYR A 172 17.76 -21.95 -0.02
CA TYR A 172 18.60 -22.75 0.87
C TYR A 172 17.77 -23.60 1.84
N GLU A 173 16.63 -23.11 2.34
CA GLU A 173 15.75 -23.88 3.22
C GLU A 173 15.10 -25.11 2.55
N THR A 174 15.01 -25.14 1.21
CA THR A 174 14.50 -26.30 0.47
C THR A 174 15.56 -27.38 0.23
N LEU A 175 16.83 -27.13 0.57
CA LEU A 175 17.95 -28.00 0.25
C LEU A 175 18.37 -28.89 1.43
N GLY A 176 18.34 -30.21 1.22
CA GLY A 176 18.69 -31.21 2.22
C GLY A 176 17.82 -31.15 3.48
N THR A 177 18.22 -31.89 4.51
CA THR A 177 17.55 -31.78 5.83
C THR A 177 18.06 -30.59 6.62
N ALA A 178 17.31 -30.15 7.64
CA ALA A 178 17.77 -29.11 8.56
C ALA A 178 19.10 -29.48 9.25
N ASP A 179 19.33 -30.77 9.51
CA ASP A 179 20.59 -31.27 10.08
C ASP A 179 21.75 -31.21 9.10
N ASP A 180 21.50 -31.47 7.81
CA ASP A 180 22.53 -31.34 6.76
C ASP A 180 22.98 -29.88 6.64
N ARG A 181 22.03 -28.93 6.67
CA ARG A 181 22.33 -27.49 6.67
C ARG A 181 23.11 -27.06 7.90
N LYS A 182 22.74 -27.51 9.10
CA LYS A 182 23.47 -27.22 10.35
C LYS A 182 24.90 -27.78 10.35
N LYS A 183 25.11 -28.92 9.71
CA LYS A 183 26.43 -29.58 9.58
C LYS A 183 27.22 -29.09 8.37
N ASN A 184 26.77 -28.03 7.68
CA ASN A 184 27.38 -27.47 6.46
C ASN A 184 27.62 -28.52 5.36
N LYS A 185 26.74 -29.54 5.27
CA LYS A 185 26.80 -30.57 4.22
C LYS A 185 26.12 -30.13 2.93
N VAL A 186 25.33 -29.06 2.98
CA VAL A 186 24.63 -28.48 1.84
C VAL A 186 25.31 -27.16 1.49
N PRO A 187 25.88 -26.99 0.29
CA PRO A 187 26.43 -25.71 -0.13
C PRO A 187 25.30 -24.68 -0.33
N PRO A 188 25.55 -23.38 -0.07
CA PRO A 188 24.55 -22.36 -0.32
C PRO A 188 24.31 -22.22 -1.84
N PRO A 189 23.05 -22.03 -2.28
CA PRO A 189 22.75 -21.87 -3.70
C PRO A 189 23.38 -20.57 -4.25
N PRO A 190 23.47 -20.43 -5.58
CA PRO A 190 23.90 -19.17 -6.20
C PRO A 190 22.94 -18.01 -5.85
N ILE A 191 23.43 -16.78 -5.95
CA ILE A 191 22.60 -15.58 -5.73
C ILE A 191 21.66 -15.42 -6.93
N PRO A 192 20.32 -15.36 -6.73
CA PRO A 192 19.38 -15.15 -7.82
C PRO A 192 19.55 -13.79 -8.48
N ARG A 193 19.44 -13.74 -9.81
CA ARG A 193 19.38 -12.47 -10.55
C ARG A 193 17.96 -11.93 -10.48
N ILE A 194 17.78 -10.74 -9.88
CA ILE A 194 16.49 -10.08 -9.73
C ILE A 194 16.35 -8.96 -10.74
N THR A 195 15.26 -8.96 -11.50
CA THR A 195 14.85 -7.85 -12.34
C THR A 195 13.49 -7.34 -11.83
N LEU A 196 13.43 -6.06 -11.51
CA LEU A 196 12.15 -5.40 -11.23
C LEU A 196 11.61 -4.90 -12.55
N ASP A 197 10.38 -5.30 -12.86
CA ASP A 197 9.70 -4.90 -14.08
C ASP A 197 9.15 -3.48 -13.93
N LEU A 198 9.95 -2.52 -14.36
CA LEU A 198 9.58 -1.12 -14.32
C LEU A 198 8.48 -0.78 -15.35
N THR A 199 8.00 -1.71 -16.18
CA THR A 199 6.83 -1.50 -17.03
C THR A 199 5.51 -1.85 -16.32
N ARG A 200 5.59 -2.52 -15.17
CA ARG A 200 4.44 -2.98 -14.38
C ARG A 200 4.56 -2.51 -12.93
N ILE A 201 4.35 -1.22 -12.74
CA ILE A 201 4.36 -0.53 -11.45
C ILE A 201 2.93 -0.16 -11.05
N GLY A 202 2.57 -0.33 -9.78
CA GLY A 202 1.27 0.04 -9.22
C GLY A 202 1.36 0.62 -7.82
N PHE A 203 0.30 1.31 -7.39
CA PHE A 203 0.21 1.93 -6.08
C PHE A 203 -1.09 1.53 -5.39
N SER A 204 -1.02 1.22 -4.11
CA SER A 204 -2.19 0.93 -3.29
C SER A 204 -2.13 1.68 -1.97
N GLY A 205 -3.29 1.96 -1.39
CA GLY A 205 -3.33 2.46 -0.03
C GLY A 205 -4.74 2.64 0.49
N ALA A 206 -4.86 2.56 1.82
CA ALA A 206 -6.11 2.72 2.53
C ALA A 206 -6.16 4.04 3.31
N SER A 207 -7.26 4.78 3.29
CA SER A 207 -7.43 6.03 4.06
C SER A 207 -6.32 7.05 3.73
N SER A 208 -5.52 7.49 4.71
CA SER A 208 -4.32 8.32 4.49
C SER A 208 -3.30 7.66 3.56
N GLY A 209 -3.23 6.33 3.52
CA GLY A 209 -2.42 5.61 2.54
C GLY A 209 -2.92 5.79 1.11
N GLY A 210 -4.23 5.85 0.90
CA GLY A 210 -4.82 6.13 -0.41
C GLY A 210 -4.52 7.54 -0.90
N ASN A 211 -4.42 8.50 0.03
CA ASN A 211 -3.90 9.84 -0.26
C ASN A 211 -2.45 9.79 -0.77
N ILE A 212 -1.58 9.06 -0.08
CA ILE A 212 -0.17 8.88 -0.48
C ILE A 212 -0.07 8.17 -1.83
N ALA A 213 -0.86 7.11 -2.05
CA ALA A 213 -0.91 6.38 -3.32
C ALA A 213 -1.28 7.29 -4.49
N LEU A 214 -2.30 8.13 -4.33
CA LEU A 214 -2.69 9.10 -5.35
C LEU A 214 -1.59 10.14 -5.59
N ASN A 215 -0.88 10.58 -4.54
CA ASN A 215 0.27 11.48 -4.65
C ASN A 215 1.39 10.93 -5.56
N MET A 216 1.50 9.61 -5.75
CA MET A 216 2.51 9.02 -6.63
C MET A 216 2.14 9.07 -8.12
N ALA A 217 0.95 9.54 -8.45
CA ALA A 217 0.44 9.62 -9.80
C ALA A 217 -0.09 11.01 -10.16
N ILE A 218 0.25 12.04 -9.38
CA ILE A 218 -0.16 13.42 -9.67
C ILE A 218 1.05 14.35 -9.75
N ASP A 219 0.94 15.35 -10.62
CA ASP A 219 1.74 16.57 -10.59
C ASP A 219 1.03 17.61 -9.73
N ALA A 220 1.71 18.11 -8.70
CA ALA A 220 1.19 19.19 -7.86
C ALA A 220 1.84 20.52 -8.27
N PRO A 221 1.03 21.51 -8.71
CA PRO A 221 1.55 22.80 -9.14
C PRO A 221 2.15 23.56 -7.94
N ALA A 222 2.97 24.56 -8.23
CA ALA A 222 3.43 25.50 -7.21
C ALA A 222 2.22 26.19 -6.56
N ALA A 223 2.07 26.03 -5.24
CA ALA A 223 0.93 26.53 -4.48
C ALA A 223 1.34 26.83 -3.03
N LEU A 224 0.69 27.81 -2.41
CA LEU A 224 0.87 28.14 -0.99
C LEU A 224 2.34 28.37 -0.59
N GLY A 225 3.13 28.98 -1.47
CA GLY A 225 4.56 29.25 -1.24
C GLY A 225 5.48 28.02 -1.36
N VAL A 226 4.96 26.87 -1.78
CA VAL A 226 5.71 25.65 -2.04
C VAL A 226 5.94 25.50 -3.55
N PRO A 227 7.16 25.09 -4.00
CA PRO A 227 7.43 24.86 -5.41
C PRO A 227 6.61 23.69 -5.96
N GLU A 228 6.65 23.55 -7.28
CA GLU A 228 6.04 22.41 -7.97
C GLU A 228 6.62 21.08 -7.47
N TRP A 229 5.75 20.09 -7.26
CA TRP A 229 6.10 18.70 -7.02
C TRP A 229 5.65 17.84 -8.17
N LYS A 230 6.61 17.23 -8.87
CA LYS A 230 6.32 16.36 -10.01
C LYS A 230 5.91 14.96 -9.55
N CYS A 231 5.05 14.34 -10.37
CA CYS A 231 4.78 12.92 -10.30
C CYS A 231 6.11 12.14 -10.32
N PRO A 232 6.35 11.21 -9.38
CA PRO A 232 7.58 10.42 -9.37
C PRO A 232 7.64 9.43 -10.54
N ILE A 233 6.49 9.09 -11.15
CA ILE A 233 6.45 8.34 -12.41
C ILE A 233 6.68 9.31 -13.58
N PRO A 234 7.66 9.04 -14.47
CA PRO A 234 7.93 9.87 -15.64
C PRO A 234 6.71 10.02 -16.56
N SER A 235 6.52 11.20 -17.14
CA SER A 235 5.37 11.49 -18.02
C SER A 235 5.34 10.65 -19.29
N ASP A 236 6.49 10.09 -19.71
CA ASP A 236 6.65 9.19 -20.86
C ASP A 236 6.49 7.71 -20.48
N TYR A 237 6.08 7.39 -19.25
CA TYR A 237 5.81 6.03 -18.80
C TYR A 237 4.67 5.41 -19.65
N PRO A 238 4.94 4.37 -20.47
CA PRO A 238 4.03 4.00 -21.55
C PRO A 238 2.95 2.99 -21.15
N HIS A 239 2.91 2.58 -19.88
CA HIS A 239 2.04 1.48 -19.41
C HIS A 239 0.97 1.98 -18.43
N PRO A 240 -0.18 1.30 -18.34
CA PRO A 240 -1.17 1.59 -17.30
C PRO A 240 -0.61 1.44 -15.89
N ILE A 241 -0.94 2.40 -15.02
CA ILE A 241 -0.54 2.44 -13.61
C ILE A 241 -1.78 2.18 -12.76
N PRO A 242 -1.96 0.97 -12.20
CA PRO A 242 -3.07 0.71 -11.29
C PRO A 242 -2.90 1.49 -9.99
N LEU A 243 -3.92 2.30 -9.65
CA LEU A 243 -4.10 2.98 -8.35
C LEU A 243 -5.23 2.28 -7.60
N LEU A 244 -4.91 1.52 -6.57
CA LEU A 244 -5.87 0.79 -5.72
C LEU A 244 -6.17 1.64 -4.47
N LEU A 245 -7.20 2.47 -4.54
CA LEU A 245 -7.52 3.45 -3.52
C LEU A 245 -8.68 2.97 -2.65
N LEU A 246 -8.38 2.58 -1.41
CA LEU A 246 -9.36 2.12 -0.45
C LEU A 246 -9.77 3.28 0.46
N TYR A 247 -11.00 3.78 0.29
CA TYR A 247 -11.61 4.89 1.04
C TYR A 247 -10.62 6.04 1.33
N PRO A 248 -10.02 6.63 0.28
CA PRO A 248 -8.89 7.55 0.41
C PRO A 248 -9.27 8.87 1.09
N ALA A 249 -8.31 9.47 1.80
CA ALA A 249 -8.45 10.83 2.32
C ALA A 249 -8.08 11.86 1.22
N LEU A 250 -9.06 12.43 0.52
CA LEU A 250 -8.80 13.25 -0.68
C LEU A 250 -8.69 14.76 -0.40
N ASP A 251 -9.30 15.24 0.67
CA ASP A 251 -9.35 16.63 1.09
C ASP A 251 -9.17 16.73 2.61
N LEU A 252 -8.06 17.33 3.02
CA LEU A 252 -7.68 17.51 4.42
C LEU A 252 -8.03 18.90 4.97
N ARG A 253 -8.73 19.75 4.21
CA ARG A 253 -9.14 21.09 4.69
C ARG A 253 -10.04 21.02 5.93
N GLN A 254 -10.85 19.97 6.02
CA GLN A 254 -11.70 19.67 7.18
C GLN A 254 -11.07 18.62 8.09
N LEU A 255 -11.07 18.89 9.39
CA LEU A 255 -10.82 17.89 10.42
C LEU A 255 -11.93 16.84 10.49
N PRO A 256 -11.67 15.68 11.12
CA PRO A 256 -12.67 14.64 11.30
C PRO A 256 -14.05 15.08 11.84
N ASP A 257 -14.16 16.06 12.75
CA ASP A 257 -15.45 16.60 13.23
C ASP A 257 -16.08 17.65 12.30
N GLU A 258 -15.27 18.37 11.54
CA GLU A 258 -15.70 19.39 10.58
C GLU A 258 -16.28 18.78 9.30
N ARG A 259 -15.97 17.51 9.02
CA ARG A 259 -16.45 16.79 7.83
C ARG A 259 -17.95 16.54 7.87
N PHE A 260 -18.55 16.57 6.68
CA PHE A 260 -19.94 16.19 6.52
C PHE A 260 -20.18 14.76 7.03
N ARG A 261 -21.30 14.61 7.74
CA ARG A 261 -21.78 13.31 8.22
C ARG A 261 -23.11 13.04 7.53
N ASN A 262 -23.13 12.04 6.68
CA ASN A 262 -24.37 11.59 6.06
C ASN A 262 -25.33 11.02 7.13
N GLU A 263 -26.62 10.91 6.78
CA GLU A 263 -27.67 10.42 7.69
C GLU A 263 -27.37 9.02 8.25
N ARG A 264 -26.60 8.20 7.52
CA ARG A 264 -26.25 6.82 7.90
C ARG A 264 -25.26 6.75 9.06
N LEU A 265 -24.45 7.79 9.26
CA LEU A 265 -23.44 7.86 10.33
C LEU A 265 -24.01 8.27 11.69
N GLY A 266 -25.24 8.77 11.74
CA GLY A 266 -25.85 9.33 12.94
C GLY A 266 -25.11 10.57 13.49
N PRO A 267 -25.69 11.20 14.55
CA PRO A 267 -25.10 12.40 15.16
C PRO A 267 -23.75 12.11 15.81
N LEU A 268 -22.94 13.15 16.01
CA LEU A 268 -21.72 13.04 16.81
C LEU A 268 -22.08 12.66 18.27
N PRO A 269 -21.37 11.73 18.91
CA PRO A 269 -21.60 11.42 20.31
C PRO A 269 -21.34 12.65 21.20
N GLU A 270 -22.28 13.01 22.08
CA GLU A 270 -22.22 14.21 22.94
C GLU A 270 -21.01 14.28 23.90
N LYS A 271 -20.23 13.20 24.06
CA LYS A 271 -19.07 13.13 24.97
C LYS A 271 -17.90 12.35 24.38
N LYS A 272 -17.07 12.96 23.53
CA LYS A 272 -15.67 12.52 23.38
C LYS A 272 -14.81 13.27 24.41
N ARG A 273 -14.60 12.66 25.58
CA ARG A 273 -13.81 13.25 26.69
C ARG A 273 -12.33 13.48 26.33
N LEU A 274 -11.86 12.90 25.23
CA LEU A 274 -10.66 13.34 24.53
C LEU A 274 -10.95 13.26 23.02
N ASP A 275 -11.01 14.40 22.35
CA ASP A 275 -11.12 14.47 20.90
C ASP A 275 -9.75 14.17 20.24
N ILE A 276 -9.31 12.92 20.39
CA ILE A 276 -7.97 12.47 20.01
C ILE A 276 -7.80 12.57 18.49
N ASP A 277 -8.83 12.21 17.72
CA ASP A 277 -8.77 12.18 16.27
C ASP A 277 -8.54 13.58 15.69
N ASN A 278 -9.31 14.60 16.11
CA ASN A 278 -9.10 15.97 15.65
C ASN A 278 -7.79 16.55 16.15
N HIS A 279 -7.43 16.28 17.39
CA HIS A 279 -6.19 16.77 17.95
C HIS A 279 -4.97 16.22 17.20
N LEU A 280 -4.95 14.92 16.89
CA LEU A 280 -3.86 14.30 16.15
C LEU A 280 -3.89 14.66 14.66
N ALA A 281 -5.08 14.71 14.03
CA ALA A 281 -5.22 15.14 12.64
C ALA A 281 -4.67 16.56 12.42
N ALA A 282 -4.93 17.48 13.37
CA ALA A 282 -4.40 18.84 13.32
C ALA A 282 -2.86 18.90 13.46
N THR A 283 -2.20 17.82 13.92
CA THR A 283 -0.73 17.79 14.01
C THR A 283 -0.06 17.45 12.68
N TYR A 284 -0.75 16.79 11.75
CA TYR A 284 -0.14 16.35 10.49
C TYR A 284 0.12 17.50 9.52
N VAL A 285 -0.91 18.28 9.18
CA VAL A 285 -0.81 19.40 8.23
C VAL A 285 -1.36 20.67 8.87
N SER A 286 -0.69 21.80 8.66
CA SER A 286 -1.22 23.09 9.11
C SER A 286 -2.48 23.46 8.33
N ARG A 287 -3.35 24.27 8.92
CA ARG A 287 -4.59 24.71 8.25
C ARG A 287 -4.33 25.51 6.98
N GLU A 288 -3.25 26.28 6.97
CA GLU A 288 -2.79 27.01 5.78
C GLU A 288 -2.38 26.06 4.66
N MET A 289 -1.70 24.95 4.99
CA MET A 289 -1.22 23.96 4.02
C MET A 289 -2.22 22.87 3.68
N ALA A 290 -3.34 22.77 4.39
CA ALA A 290 -4.35 21.73 4.16
C ALA A 290 -4.97 21.81 2.76
N GLY A 291 -5.01 22.99 2.14
CA GLY A 291 -5.43 23.18 0.75
C GLY A 291 -4.36 22.86 -0.30
N HIS A 292 -3.13 22.52 0.11
CA HIS A 292 -2.07 22.19 -0.83
C HIS A 292 -2.45 20.90 -1.60
N PRO A 293 -2.31 20.85 -2.94
CA PRO A 293 -2.73 19.67 -3.72
C PRO A 293 -2.05 18.36 -3.33
N ARG A 294 -0.92 18.38 -2.62
CA ARG A 294 -0.30 17.16 -2.06
C ARG A 294 -0.84 16.74 -0.71
N ALA A 295 -1.28 17.70 0.11
CA ALA A 295 -2.02 17.37 1.32
C ALA A 295 -3.42 16.86 0.95
N SER A 296 -4.04 17.50 -0.04
CA SER A 296 -5.40 17.25 -0.52
C SER A 296 -5.40 16.91 -2.02
N PRO A 297 -4.97 15.69 -2.40
CA PRO A 297 -4.82 15.29 -3.80
C PRO A 297 -6.13 15.19 -4.58
N GLY A 298 -7.29 15.21 -3.91
CA GLY A 298 -8.59 15.39 -4.60
C GLY A 298 -8.77 16.77 -5.23
N LEU A 299 -7.95 17.77 -4.85
CA LEU A 299 -8.05 19.14 -5.34
C LEU A 299 -7.35 19.37 -6.68
N VAL A 300 -6.47 18.46 -7.14
CA VAL A 300 -5.78 18.57 -8.44
C VAL A 300 -6.75 18.58 -9.63
N ASP A 301 -6.47 19.34 -10.67
CA ASP A 301 -7.17 19.21 -11.97
C ASP A 301 -6.79 17.86 -12.60
N THR A 302 -7.68 16.87 -12.52
CA THR A 302 -7.37 15.50 -12.97
C THR A 302 -7.20 15.39 -14.48
N SER A 303 -7.65 16.39 -15.26
CA SER A 303 -7.45 16.39 -16.71
C SER A 303 -5.99 16.70 -17.11
N THR A 304 -5.27 17.45 -16.27
CA THR A 304 -3.90 17.91 -16.57
C THR A 304 -2.86 17.44 -15.56
N GLN A 305 -3.25 17.15 -14.32
CA GLN A 305 -2.36 16.88 -13.20
C GLN A 305 -2.38 15.42 -12.74
N LEU A 306 -3.39 14.62 -13.10
CA LEU A 306 -3.37 13.18 -12.85
C LEU A 306 -2.69 12.48 -14.03
N HIS A 307 -1.72 11.63 -13.75
CA HIS A 307 -0.92 10.94 -14.76
C HIS A 307 -1.82 10.31 -15.85
N PRO A 308 -1.50 10.49 -17.15
CA PRO A 308 -2.38 10.08 -18.25
C PRO A 308 -2.62 8.57 -18.30
N HIS A 309 -1.66 7.78 -17.83
CA HIS A 309 -1.78 6.32 -17.74
C HIS A 309 -2.31 5.81 -16.38
N ALA A 310 -2.68 6.68 -15.45
CA ALA A 310 -3.28 6.25 -14.20
C ALA A 310 -4.67 5.63 -14.44
N LYS A 311 -4.84 4.39 -13.98
CA LYS A 311 -6.12 3.68 -13.93
C LYS A 311 -6.47 3.47 -12.46
N THR A 312 -7.64 3.91 -12.02
CA THR A 312 -8.01 3.92 -10.60
C THR A 312 -9.10 2.91 -10.29
N LEU A 313 -8.88 2.10 -9.25
CA LEU A 313 -9.95 1.38 -8.55
C LEU A 313 -10.23 2.12 -7.25
N LEU A 314 -11.42 2.70 -7.14
CA LEU A 314 -11.85 3.48 -5.99
C LEU A 314 -12.90 2.69 -5.19
N ILE A 315 -12.50 2.23 -4.00
CA ILE A 315 -13.37 1.50 -3.07
C ILE A 315 -13.91 2.47 -2.02
N LEU A 316 -15.22 2.67 -1.94
CA LEU A 316 -15.86 3.63 -1.04
C LEU A 316 -16.64 2.94 0.09
N SER A 317 -16.59 3.53 1.28
CA SER A 317 -17.28 3.06 2.48
C SER A 317 -18.42 4.02 2.84
N GLY A 318 -19.66 3.56 2.85
CA GLY A 318 -20.82 4.44 3.08
C GLY A 318 -20.99 4.94 4.51
N LEU A 319 -20.46 4.23 5.50
CA LEU A 319 -20.42 4.66 6.90
C LEU A 319 -19.06 5.31 7.19
N ASP A 320 -18.78 6.40 6.47
CA ASP A 320 -17.47 7.08 6.50
C ASP A 320 -17.58 8.60 6.36
N THR A 321 -16.86 9.34 7.20
CA THR A 321 -16.73 10.81 7.09
C THR A 321 -15.95 11.25 5.85
N LEU A 322 -15.23 10.33 5.20
CA LEU A 322 -14.54 10.56 3.92
C LEU A 322 -15.44 10.33 2.70
N TRP A 323 -16.69 9.91 2.89
CA TRP A 323 -17.61 9.60 1.78
C TRP A 323 -17.88 10.80 0.88
N GLU A 324 -18.26 11.94 1.46
CA GLU A 324 -18.68 13.11 0.67
C GLU A 324 -17.57 13.63 -0.23
N GLN A 325 -16.35 13.83 0.30
CA GLN A 325 -15.20 14.23 -0.50
C GLN A 325 -14.87 13.22 -1.63
N SER A 326 -15.19 11.94 -1.42
CA SER A 326 -14.98 10.90 -2.43
C SER A 326 -15.99 11.03 -3.55
N GLU A 327 -17.27 11.24 -3.23
CA GLU A 327 -18.32 11.51 -4.23
C GLU A 327 -18.07 12.83 -4.98
N ILE A 328 -17.61 13.88 -4.30
CA ILE A 328 -17.19 15.15 -4.94
C ILE A 328 -16.06 14.88 -5.95
N TRP A 329 -15.09 14.02 -5.59
CA TRP A 329 -14.01 13.66 -6.50
C TRP A 329 -14.49 12.79 -7.66
N VAL A 330 -15.46 11.89 -7.46
CA VAL A 330 -16.09 11.11 -8.54
C VAL A 330 -16.83 12.01 -9.53
N ASP A 331 -17.59 13.00 -9.04
CA ASP A 331 -18.23 14.02 -9.89
C ASP A 331 -17.18 14.82 -10.68
N LYS A 332 -16.10 15.22 -10.01
CA LYS A 332 -14.99 15.92 -10.64
C LYS A 332 -14.32 15.09 -11.74
N LEU A 333 -14.01 13.82 -11.49
CA LEU A 333 -13.49 12.89 -12.49
C LEU A 333 -14.42 12.77 -13.70
N SER A 334 -15.74 12.82 -13.47
CA SER A 334 -16.74 12.79 -14.54
C SER A 334 -16.71 14.07 -15.38
N ARG A 335 -16.70 15.24 -14.73
CA ARG A 335 -16.61 16.55 -15.41
C ARG A 335 -15.30 16.74 -16.17
N GLU A 336 -14.20 16.20 -15.64
CA GLU A 336 -12.85 16.30 -16.20
C GLU A 336 -12.52 15.13 -17.15
N GLY A 337 -13.48 14.24 -17.43
CA GLY A 337 -13.35 13.16 -18.42
C GLY A 337 -12.43 12.01 -18.01
N ARG A 338 -12.05 11.93 -16.73
CA ARG A 338 -11.21 10.88 -16.13
C ARG A 338 -11.99 9.74 -15.49
N ILE A 339 -13.32 9.83 -15.43
CA ILE A 339 -14.17 8.74 -14.95
C ILE A 339 -14.01 7.46 -15.80
N LYS A 340 -13.73 7.60 -17.10
CA LYS A 340 -13.41 6.48 -18.01
C LYS A 340 -12.18 5.66 -17.57
N ASP A 341 -11.31 6.25 -16.75
CA ASP A 341 -10.09 5.63 -16.23
C ASP A 341 -10.28 5.17 -14.77
N THR A 342 -11.48 5.29 -14.21
CA THR A 342 -11.75 5.02 -12.80
C THR A 342 -12.95 4.09 -12.62
N LYS A 343 -12.71 2.89 -12.05
CA LYS A 343 -13.79 2.04 -11.54
C LYS A 343 -14.11 2.45 -10.11
N VAL A 344 -15.38 2.79 -9.85
CA VAL A 344 -15.87 3.10 -8.50
C VAL A 344 -16.68 1.92 -7.97
N MET A 345 -16.40 1.48 -6.75
CA MET A 345 -17.17 0.45 -6.04
C MET A 345 -17.64 0.99 -4.69
N ARG A 346 -18.95 1.10 -4.52
CA ARG A 346 -19.57 1.68 -3.33
C ARG A 346 -20.11 0.60 -2.39
N TYR A 347 -19.53 0.51 -1.20
CA TYR A 347 -19.97 -0.39 -0.13
C TYR A 347 -20.70 0.41 0.95
N GLU A 348 -22.00 0.62 0.75
CA GLU A 348 -22.81 1.58 1.52
C GLU A 348 -22.94 1.30 3.02
N ASP A 349 -22.84 0.04 3.41
CA ASP A 349 -23.02 -0.44 4.78
C ASP A 349 -21.69 -0.66 5.52
N ARG A 350 -20.56 -0.33 4.90
CA ARG A 350 -19.23 -0.54 5.47
C ARG A 350 -18.70 0.70 6.14
N LYS A 351 -18.09 0.51 7.32
CA LYS A 351 -17.42 1.54 8.12
C LYS A 351 -16.04 1.87 7.57
N HIS A 352 -15.56 3.08 7.83
CA HIS A 352 -14.16 3.42 7.57
C HIS A 352 -13.19 2.37 8.16
N GLY A 353 -12.14 2.01 7.41
CA GLY A 353 -11.10 1.09 7.88
C GLY A 353 -11.49 -0.39 7.95
N TRP A 354 -12.68 -0.77 7.49
CA TRP A 354 -13.20 -2.13 7.62
C TRP A 354 -12.31 -3.24 7.02
N THR A 355 -11.48 -2.92 6.02
CA THR A 355 -10.57 -3.91 5.42
C THR A 355 -9.35 -4.24 6.27
N THR A 356 -9.02 -3.41 7.27
CA THR A 356 -7.86 -3.61 8.17
C THR A 356 -8.27 -4.17 9.54
N ILE A 357 -9.57 -4.35 9.79
CA ILE A 357 -10.07 -4.96 11.03
C ILE A 357 -9.56 -6.42 11.12
N PRO A 358 -9.02 -6.85 12.28
CA PRO A 358 -8.60 -8.22 12.49
C PRO A 358 -9.72 -9.21 12.17
N GLU A 359 -9.39 -10.30 11.47
CA GLU A 359 -10.40 -11.24 10.97
C GLU A 359 -11.32 -11.80 12.07
N ILE A 360 -10.77 -12.04 13.26
CA ILE A 360 -11.52 -12.52 14.43
C ILE A 360 -12.66 -11.58 14.85
N ALA A 361 -12.58 -10.29 14.52
CA ALA A 361 -13.55 -9.27 14.86
C ALA A 361 -14.58 -9.01 13.74
N LEU A 362 -14.45 -9.68 12.59
CA LEU A 362 -15.37 -9.54 11.45
C LEU A 362 -16.44 -10.65 11.44
N SER A 363 -17.67 -10.27 11.09
CA SER A 363 -18.75 -11.20 10.75
C SER A 363 -18.40 -12.03 9.50
N LYS A 364 -19.17 -13.09 9.23
CA LYS A 364 -18.97 -13.91 8.01
C LYS A 364 -19.17 -13.08 6.74
N GLU A 365 -20.21 -12.26 6.72
CA GLU A 365 -20.53 -11.35 5.61
C GLU A 365 -19.43 -10.30 5.41
N GLU A 366 -18.91 -9.73 6.51
CA GLU A 366 -17.78 -8.78 6.45
C GLU A 366 -16.51 -9.42 5.90
N ARG A 367 -16.21 -10.66 6.30
CA ARG A 367 -15.08 -11.41 5.75
C ARG A 367 -15.26 -11.67 4.26
N LYS A 368 -16.47 -12.07 3.82
CA LYS A 368 -16.78 -12.29 2.40
C LYS A 368 -16.58 -11.01 1.60
N THR A 369 -17.15 -9.91 2.07
CA THR A 369 -17.04 -8.58 1.43
C THR A 369 -15.57 -8.14 1.36
N ARG A 370 -14.79 -8.41 2.41
CA ARG A 370 -13.37 -8.06 2.44
C ARG A 370 -12.63 -8.85 1.38
N LEU A 371 -12.82 -10.16 1.34
CA LEU A 371 -12.18 -11.02 0.33
C LEU A 371 -12.50 -10.58 -1.09
N GLU A 372 -13.76 -10.25 -1.37
CA GLU A 372 -14.20 -9.70 -2.65
C GLU A 372 -13.42 -8.44 -3.02
N VAL A 373 -13.31 -7.45 -2.12
CA VAL A 373 -12.53 -6.23 -2.38
C VAL A 373 -11.07 -6.54 -2.69
N LEU A 374 -10.45 -7.46 -1.93
CA LEU A 374 -9.06 -7.84 -2.20
C LEU A 374 -8.91 -8.58 -3.54
N GLU A 375 -9.91 -9.39 -3.94
CA GLU A 375 -9.95 -10.05 -5.24
C GLU A 375 -10.12 -9.06 -6.39
N GLU A 376 -10.98 -8.05 -6.23
CA GLU A 376 -11.17 -7.00 -7.22
C GLU A 376 -9.94 -6.11 -7.35
N CYS A 377 -9.21 -5.85 -6.26
CA CYS A 377 -7.91 -5.18 -6.29
C CYS A 377 -6.87 -5.97 -7.12
N VAL A 378 -6.74 -7.28 -6.87
CA VAL A 378 -5.88 -8.17 -7.65
C VAL A 378 -6.30 -8.16 -9.12
N ARG A 379 -7.60 -8.31 -9.38
CA ARG A 379 -8.11 -8.38 -10.74
C ARG A 379 -7.86 -7.10 -11.51
N PHE A 380 -8.14 -5.93 -10.92
CA PHE A 380 -7.92 -4.64 -11.55
C PHE A 380 -6.46 -4.43 -11.94
N ALA A 381 -5.53 -4.69 -11.02
CA ALA A 381 -4.08 -4.59 -11.30
C ALA A 381 -3.63 -5.59 -12.38
N SER A 382 -4.11 -6.83 -12.33
CA SER A 382 -3.83 -7.85 -13.34
C SER A 382 -4.32 -7.43 -14.74
N VAL A 383 -5.54 -6.89 -14.83
CA VAL A 383 -6.09 -6.43 -16.11
C VAL A 383 -5.31 -5.23 -16.65
N CYS A 384 -4.95 -4.26 -15.81
CA CYS A 384 -4.08 -3.14 -16.19
C CYS A 384 -2.80 -3.61 -16.87
N TRP A 385 -2.12 -4.59 -16.28
CA TRP A 385 -0.85 -5.12 -16.78
C TRP A 385 -1.00 -6.12 -17.92
N SER A 386 -2.22 -6.59 -18.22
CA SER A 386 -2.52 -7.39 -19.42
C SER A 386 -2.69 -6.55 -20.69
N GLY A 387 -2.65 -5.22 -20.59
CA GLY A 387 -2.85 -4.30 -21.72
C GLY A 387 -4.31 -4.09 -22.12
N ARG A 388 -5.26 -4.60 -21.32
CA ARG A 388 -6.70 -4.38 -21.50
C ARG A 388 -7.16 -3.21 -20.64
N ASP A 389 -8.29 -2.60 -21.01
CA ASP A 389 -8.89 -1.56 -20.16
C ASP A 389 -9.55 -2.20 -18.93
N PRO A 390 -9.03 -1.95 -17.71
CA PRO A 390 -9.58 -2.54 -16.51
C PRO A 390 -10.99 -2.03 -16.20
N VAL A 391 -11.33 -0.78 -16.53
CA VAL A 391 -12.64 -0.20 -16.21
C VAL A 391 -13.70 -0.87 -17.08
N GLU A 392 -13.46 -0.96 -18.39
CA GLU A 392 -14.39 -1.62 -19.32
C GLU A 392 -14.62 -3.09 -18.96
N VAL A 393 -13.55 -3.82 -18.60
CA VAL A 393 -13.64 -5.23 -18.18
C VAL A 393 -14.45 -5.35 -16.89
N MET A 394 -14.19 -4.49 -15.90
CA MET A 394 -14.93 -4.54 -14.65
C MET A 394 -16.39 -4.10 -14.80
N ASP A 395 -16.70 -3.10 -15.63
CA ASP A 395 -18.07 -2.57 -15.82
C ASP A 395 -19.00 -3.56 -16.51
N ARG A 396 -18.47 -4.34 -17.46
CA ARG A 396 -19.23 -5.42 -18.12
C ARG A 396 -19.66 -6.51 -17.14
N GLU A 397 -18.85 -6.74 -16.11
CA GLU A 397 -19.06 -7.81 -15.14
C GLU A 397 -19.79 -7.32 -13.88
N ASN A 398 -19.52 -6.07 -13.49
CA ASN A 398 -19.98 -5.44 -12.25
C ASN A 398 -20.61 -4.08 -12.57
N GLY A 399 -21.85 -3.84 -12.17
CA GLY A 399 -22.43 -2.49 -12.17
C GLY A 399 -21.69 -1.51 -11.24
N ASP A 400 -22.16 -0.26 -11.17
CA ASP A 400 -21.53 0.82 -10.37
C ASP A 400 -21.76 0.71 -8.86
N VAL A 401 -22.78 -0.04 -8.46
CA VAL A 401 -23.17 -0.25 -7.06
C VAL A 401 -23.03 -1.73 -6.74
N VAL A 402 -22.18 -2.03 -5.76
CA VAL A 402 -22.00 -3.40 -5.27
C VAL A 402 -22.69 -3.48 -3.92
N HIS A 403 -23.90 -4.02 -3.88
CA HIS A 403 -24.55 -4.33 -2.62
C HIS A 403 -23.70 -5.38 -1.90
N ALA A 404 -23.51 -5.22 -0.57
CA ALA A 404 -22.66 -6.08 0.25
C ALA A 404 -23.10 -7.57 0.35
N GLN A 405 -24.09 -7.96 -0.45
CA GLN A 405 -24.38 -9.35 -0.76
C GLN A 405 -23.39 -9.79 -1.84
N GLY A 406 -22.13 -10.02 -1.45
CA GLY A 406 -21.07 -10.36 -2.40
C GLY A 406 -21.50 -11.44 -3.40
N ARG A 407 -20.94 -11.42 -4.60
CA ARG A 407 -21.41 -12.20 -5.76
C ARG A 407 -21.90 -13.61 -5.37
N PRO A 408 -23.18 -13.97 -5.64
CA PRO A 408 -23.71 -15.29 -5.29
C PRO A 408 -23.10 -16.43 -6.14
N ASP A 409 -22.50 -16.10 -7.27
CA ASP A 409 -21.88 -16.99 -8.27
C ASP A 409 -20.38 -17.24 -8.05
N LEU A 410 -19.70 -16.45 -7.21
CA LEU A 410 -18.35 -16.78 -6.75
C LEU A 410 -18.43 -17.95 -5.76
N LYS A 411 -18.37 -19.18 -6.27
CA LYS A 411 -18.09 -20.37 -5.46
C LYS A 411 -16.71 -20.20 -4.84
N HIS A 412 -16.68 -19.73 -3.60
CA HIS A 412 -15.45 -19.63 -2.81
C HIS A 412 -14.90 -21.02 -2.56
N SER A 413 -13.89 -21.40 -3.34
CA SER A 413 -13.05 -22.55 -3.06
C SER A 413 -12.00 -22.11 -2.04
N GLU A 414 -12.17 -22.52 -0.78
CA GLU A 414 -11.10 -22.40 0.23
C GLU A 414 -9.88 -23.29 -0.08
N ARG A 415 -9.88 -24.02 -1.21
CA ARG A 415 -8.94 -25.12 -1.52
C ARG A 415 -8.05 -24.92 -2.74
N ASP A 416 -8.18 -23.87 -3.53
CA ASP A 416 -7.33 -23.71 -4.72
C ASP A 416 -5.99 -23.04 -4.37
N GLY A 417 -5.16 -23.79 -3.64
CA GLY A 417 -3.72 -23.71 -3.84
C GLY A 417 -3.38 -24.35 -5.18
N LEU A 418 -2.88 -23.53 -6.11
CA LEU A 418 -2.01 -23.89 -7.24
C LEU A 418 -2.19 -25.32 -7.80
N ARG A 419 -2.95 -25.47 -8.90
CA ARG A 419 -2.64 -26.50 -9.91
C ARG A 419 -1.83 -25.85 -11.01
N PHE A 420 -0.54 -26.17 -11.05
CA PHE A 420 0.32 -25.86 -12.18
C PHE A 420 -0.13 -26.73 -13.38
N HIS A 421 -0.73 -26.11 -14.40
CA HIS A 421 -0.84 -26.77 -15.70
C HIS A 421 0.52 -26.72 -16.38
N GLY A 422 1.32 -27.77 -16.17
CA GLY A 422 2.42 -28.11 -17.07
C GLY A 422 1.83 -28.45 -18.43
N GLY A 423 2.41 -27.88 -19.48
CA GLY A 423 2.04 -28.19 -20.86
C GLY A 423 2.20 -29.67 -21.14
N GLU A 424 1.14 -30.30 -21.64
CA GLU A 424 1.21 -31.62 -22.24
C GLU A 424 1.96 -31.47 -23.57
N GLY A 425 3.16 -32.05 -23.61
CA GLY A 425 3.87 -32.32 -24.85
C GLY A 425 3.17 -33.43 -25.61
N GLU A 426 2.98 -33.20 -26.90
CA GLU A 426 2.49 -34.15 -27.88
C GLU A 426 3.38 -35.40 -27.94
N GLU A 427 2.81 -36.59 -27.70
CA GLU A 427 3.35 -37.85 -28.19
C GLU A 427 2.70 -38.17 -29.54
N ARG A 428 3.54 -38.28 -30.59
CA ARG A 428 3.33 -39.14 -31.74
C ARG A 428 4.54 -40.04 -31.92
#